data_AF-D3T9N9-F1
#
_entry.id   AF-D3T9N9-F1
#
_cell.length_a   1.000
_cell.length_b   1.000
_cell.length_c   1.000
_cell.angle_alpha   90.00
_cell.angle_beta   90.00
_cell.angle_gamma   90.00
#
_symmetry.space_group_name_H-M   'P 1'
#
loop_
_entity.id
_entity.type
_entity.pdbx_description
1 polymer ?
#
loop_
_entity_poly.entity_id
_entity_poly.type
_entity_poly.pdbx_seq_one_letter_code
_entity_poly.pdbx_strand_id
1 'polypeptide(L)'
;MKKMRYSKEEVKRYYDDVSKFLNTKFKEGLKELTKSERVQDLLKVKNLSYNYSLYNTLLIISQKPELAETGELVLPRYKWEKLGRHINKDAQPIWIWRPNPKTIYEYQKRDLPQELKDVRELALKSKSPQEFAKALDEKVGNLLQQDKVSAMGLAGAIAENYGDNQKALTNLYYDLKRGYMTAKVPRGERMYFKPEKVYAESDTHGKPLPDLRFKTLTGNEYRKFYEMIRDSSPIPVEEIYTIGNTNKLKYHGKYDMKEGKITIVRSKSYNHMLGTLIHELAHAIRHKERMMTPDNNFEEAVVESTSISILSRMGAKDALQKRGEYVLTFLNAQKEEDLDKAGNKLFHETNRTVRKLLEKVPAINHAISEVDRQRIEYEAKLMKEAKKEMAKEKENSKEVEAPKGPGMQPQEIAHAQNVPNQHSVPNQHKEVEVEL
;
A
#
# COMPACT_ATOMS: atom_id res chain seq x y z
N MET A 1 27.39 5.85 -18.59
CA MET A 1 26.49 4.69 -18.79
C MET A 1 25.23 5.13 -19.52
N LYS A 2 24.99 4.68 -20.76
CA LYS A 2 23.70 4.88 -21.45
C LYS A 2 22.62 4.09 -20.68
N LYS A 3 21.54 4.75 -20.22
CA LYS A 3 20.37 4.04 -19.68
C LYS A 3 19.82 3.14 -20.79
N MET A 4 19.92 1.82 -20.62
CA MET A 4 19.23 0.86 -21.47
C MET A 4 17.75 1.23 -21.54
N ARG A 5 17.23 1.49 -22.74
CA ARG A 5 15.81 1.77 -22.99
C ARG A 5 15.18 0.44 -23.36
N TYR A 6 14.42 -0.13 -22.42
CA TYR A 6 13.54 -1.27 -22.70
C TYR A 6 12.40 -0.82 -23.64
N SER A 7 12.00 -1.70 -24.55
CA SER A 7 10.82 -1.51 -25.39
C SER A 7 9.55 -1.59 -24.54
N LYS A 8 8.42 -1.11 -25.08
CA LYS A 8 7.12 -1.19 -24.38
C LYS A 8 6.70 -2.65 -24.18
N GLU A 9 7.02 -3.49 -25.17
CA GLU A 9 6.71 -4.90 -25.21
C GLU A 9 7.52 -5.67 -24.15
N GLU A 10 8.80 -5.34 -23.98
CA GLU A 10 9.66 -5.92 -22.95
C GLU A 10 9.17 -5.59 -21.53
N VAL A 11 8.79 -4.32 -21.30
CA VAL A 11 8.25 -3.90 -20.00
C VAL A 11 6.92 -4.60 -19.71
N LYS A 12 6.02 -4.71 -20.70
CA LYS A 12 4.75 -5.41 -20.53
C LYS A 12 4.97 -6.89 -20.19
N ARG A 13 5.83 -7.58 -20.95
CA ARG A 13 6.14 -9.00 -20.74
C ARG A 13 6.68 -9.25 -19.34
N TYR A 14 7.59 -8.41 -18.88
CA TYR A 14 8.13 -8.47 -17.52
C TYR A 14 7.03 -8.41 -16.45
N TYR A 15 6.09 -7.46 -16.56
CA TYR A 15 5.00 -7.37 -15.59
C TYR A 15 4.02 -8.54 -15.69
N ASP A 16 3.74 -9.04 -16.89
CA ASP A 16 2.90 -10.23 -17.07
C ASP A 16 3.53 -11.45 -16.39
N ASP A 17 4.84 -11.65 -16.54
CA ASP A 17 5.58 -12.76 -15.94
C ASP A 17 5.63 -12.63 -14.41
N VAL A 18 5.90 -11.44 -13.87
CA VAL A 18 5.89 -11.19 -12.42
C VAL A 18 4.49 -11.36 -11.84
N SER A 19 3.44 -10.93 -12.55
CA SER A 19 2.06 -11.10 -12.11
C SER A 19 1.68 -12.59 -12.03
N LYS A 20 2.07 -13.37 -13.05
CA LYS A 20 1.90 -14.83 -13.04
C LYS A 20 2.63 -15.48 -11.88
N PHE A 21 3.90 -15.12 -11.66
CA PHE A 21 4.69 -15.61 -10.54
C PHE A 21 4.02 -15.32 -9.19
N LEU A 22 3.58 -14.07 -8.98
CA LEU A 22 2.92 -13.66 -7.74
C LEU A 22 1.60 -14.41 -7.52
N ASN A 23 0.80 -14.61 -8.58
CA ASN A 23 -0.42 -15.41 -8.50
C ASN A 23 -0.13 -16.87 -8.15
N THR A 24 0.94 -17.47 -8.71
CA THR A 24 1.38 -18.82 -8.33
C THR A 24 1.79 -18.87 -6.87
N LYS A 25 2.60 -17.92 -6.38
CA LYS A 25 2.99 -17.85 -4.96
C LYS A 25 1.81 -17.62 -4.03
N PHE A 26 0.82 -16.85 -4.46
CA PHE A 26 -0.42 -16.69 -3.73
C PHE A 26 -1.18 -18.02 -3.62
N LYS A 27 -1.34 -18.77 -4.73
CA LYS A 27 -1.96 -20.11 -4.71
C LYS A 27 -1.22 -21.09 -3.80
N GLU A 28 0.11 -21.13 -3.88
CA GLU A 28 0.95 -21.96 -3.01
C GLU A 28 0.73 -21.58 -1.52
N GLY A 29 0.67 -20.28 -1.22
CA GLY A 29 0.38 -19.80 0.13
C GLY A 29 -0.96 -20.27 0.65
N LEU A 30 -2.01 -20.15 -0.16
CA LEU A 30 -3.34 -20.65 0.18
C LEU A 30 -3.34 -22.16 0.45
N LYS A 31 -2.60 -22.95 -0.33
CA LYS A 31 -2.43 -24.41 -0.11
C LYS A 31 -1.65 -24.76 1.15
N GLU A 32 -0.73 -23.89 1.58
CA GLU A 32 -0.02 -24.12 2.85
C GLU A 32 -0.88 -23.75 4.05
N LEU A 33 -1.75 -22.74 3.92
CA LEU A 33 -2.71 -22.41 4.96
C LEU A 33 -3.63 -23.59 5.27
N THR A 34 -4.17 -24.23 4.24
CA THR A 34 -5.20 -25.27 4.36
C THR A 34 -4.82 -26.46 5.25
N LYS A 35 -3.53 -26.61 5.58
CA LYS A 35 -2.96 -27.66 6.45
C LYS A 35 -3.07 -27.37 7.97
N SER A 36 -3.91 -26.40 8.33
CA SER A 36 -4.49 -26.06 9.64
C SER A 36 -3.56 -25.57 10.78
N GLU A 37 -2.29 -25.93 10.83
CA GLU A 37 -1.38 -25.42 11.89
C GLU A 37 -0.76 -24.05 11.55
N ARG A 38 -0.65 -23.70 10.27
CA ARG A 38 0.04 -22.49 9.77
C ARG A 38 -0.78 -21.20 9.77
N VAL A 39 -2.08 -21.27 9.99
CA VAL A 39 -2.91 -20.06 10.10
C VAL A 39 -2.52 -19.23 11.31
N GLN A 40 -2.13 -19.86 12.42
CA GLN A 40 -1.58 -19.13 13.56
C GLN A 40 -0.22 -18.49 13.24
N ASP A 41 0.52 -19.00 12.27
CA ASP A 41 1.82 -18.47 11.86
C ASP A 41 1.69 -17.25 10.94
N LEU A 42 0.64 -17.17 10.12
CA LEU A 42 0.24 -15.90 9.47
C LEU A 42 0.05 -14.76 10.48
N LEU A 43 -0.54 -15.10 11.64
CA LEU A 43 -0.82 -14.16 12.72
C LEU A 43 0.48 -13.70 13.40
N LYS A 44 1.56 -14.48 13.34
CA LYS A 44 2.88 -14.11 13.89
C LYS A 44 3.66 -13.17 12.96
N VAL A 45 3.76 -13.46 11.65
CA VAL A 45 4.46 -12.59 10.65
C VAL A 45 3.93 -11.17 10.64
N LYS A 46 2.61 -11.05 10.67
CA LYS A 46 1.93 -9.76 10.54
C LYS A 46 2.24 -8.80 11.69
N ASN A 47 2.68 -9.33 12.83
CA ASN A 47 2.98 -8.55 14.02
C ASN A 47 4.46 -8.17 14.15
N LEU A 48 5.31 -8.55 13.20
CA LEU A 48 6.76 -8.39 13.33
C LEU A 48 7.41 -7.70 12.11
N SER A 49 6.61 -7.22 11.15
CA SER A 49 7.05 -6.32 10.06
C SER A 49 5.97 -5.30 9.70
N TYR A 50 6.21 -4.46 8.67
CA TYR A 50 5.21 -3.54 8.10
C TYR A 50 3.82 -4.21 8.09
N ASN A 51 2.76 -3.50 8.50
CA ASN A 51 1.36 -4.00 8.53
C ASN A 51 0.88 -4.41 7.11
N TYR A 52 1.41 -5.50 6.57
CA TYR A 52 1.10 -6.02 5.25
C TYR A 52 -0.36 -6.48 5.23
N SER A 53 -0.98 -6.36 4.06
CA SER A 53 -2.29 -6.95 3.84
C SER A 53 -2.20 -8.46 3.93
N LEU A 54 -3.31 -9.15 4.24
CA LEU A 54 -3.36 -10.61 4.26
C LEU A 54 -2.77 -11.23 2.98
N TYR A 55 -3.06 -10.64 1.82
CA TYR A 55 -2.49 -11.05 0.54
C TYR A 55 -0.96 -10.97 0.52
N ASN A 56 -0.38 -9.83 0.91
CA ASN A 56 1.08 -9.68 0.95
C ASN A 56 1.72 -10.53 2.04
N THR A 57 1.06 -10.75 3.17
CA THR A 57 1.51 -11.68 4.20
C THR A 57 1.60 -13.10 3.63
N LEU A 58 0.59 -13.54 2.87
CA LEU A 58 0.64 -14.82 2.18
C LEU A 58 1.77 -14.89 1.18
N LEU A 59 1.93 -13.88 0.31
CA LEU A 59 3.05 -13.82 -0.63
C LEU A 59 4.41 -13.96 0.07
N ILE A 60 4.61 -13.25 1.19
CA ILE A 60 5.86 -13.28 1.94
C ILE A 60 6.14 -14.69 2.46
N ILE A 61 5.17 -15.31 3.13
CA ILE A 61 5.35 -16.65 3.73
C ILE A 61 5.46 -17.73 2.67
N SER A 62 4.75 -17.65 1.54
CA SER A 62 4.90 -18.61 0.44
C SER A 62 6.31 -18.60 -0.17
N GLN A 63 7.00 -17.46 -0.10
CA GLN A 63 8.35 -17.31 -0.63
C GLN A 63 9.42 -17.63 0.42
N LYS A 64 9.14 -17.36 1.70
CA LYS A 64 10.08 -17.53 2.81
C LYS A 64 9.33 -17.98 4.09
N PRO A 65 8.95 -19.27 4.21
CA PRO A 65 8.08 -19.77 5.28
C PRO A 65 8.62 -19.57 6.69
N GLU A 66 9.94 -19.61 6.85
CA GLU A 66 10.64 -19.43 8.14
C GLU A 66 10.35 -18.08 8.80
N LEU A 67 9.95 -17.07 8.01
CA LEU A 67 9.55 -15.76 8.55
C LEU A 67 8.33 -15.85 9.45
N ALA A 68 7.51 -16.88 9.29
CA ALA A 68 6.36 -17.16 10.13
C ALA A 68 6.72 -17.55 11.57
N GLU A 69 7.91 -18.08 11.75
CA GLU A 69 8.44 -18.46 13.06
C GLU A 69 9.34 -17.37 13.63
N THR A 70 10.25 -16.83 12.83
CA THR A 70 11.25 -15.85 13.29
C THR A 70 10.65 -14.47 13.50
N GLY A 71 9.67 -14.10 12.66
CA GLY A 71 9.08 -12.78 12.66
C GLY A 71 10.13 -11.68 12.47
N GLU A 72 10.96 -11.84 11.46
CA GLU A 72 11.89 -10.79 11.08
C GLU A 72 11.17 -9.61 10.44
N LEU A 73 11.79 -8.44 10.52
CA LEU A 73 11.38 -7.29 9.72
C LEU A 73 11.54 -7.61 8.23
N VAL A 74 10.54 -7.29 7.42
CA VAL A 74 10.56 -7.45 5.96
C VAL A 74 10.34 -6.10 5.31
N LEU A 75 11.40 -5.50 4.75
CA LEU A 75 11.39 -4.13 4.26
C LEU A 75 11.97 -4.01 2.84
N PRO A 76 11.54 -2.99 2.06
CA PRO A 76 12.18 -2.67 0.78
C PRO A 76 13.60 -2.14 1.00
N ARG A 77 14.49 -2.36 0.02
CA ARG A 77 15.91 -1.96 0.06
C ARG A 77 16.15 -0.55 0.59
N TYR A 78 15.41 0.44 0.09
CA TYR A 78 15.62 1.84 0.49
C TYR A 78 15.37 2.09 1.99
N LYS A 79 14.57 1.25 2.67
CA LYS A 79 14.40 1.35 4.13
C LYS A 79 15.56 0.73 4.86
N TRP A 80 16.05 -0.42 4.40
CA TRP A 80 17.25 -1.03 4.96
C TRP A 80 18.45 -0.09 4.89
N GLU A 81 18.65 0.57 3.73
CA GLU A 81 19.72 1.56 3.55
C GLU A 81 19.60 2.73 4.55
N LYS A 82 18.37 3.21 4.81
CA LYS A 82 18.13 4.26 5.79
C LYS A 82 18.37 3.80 7.24
N LEU A 83 18.21 2.50 7.51
CA LEU A 83 18.56 1.87 8.79
C LEU A 83 20.07 1.51 8.90
N GLY A 84 20.89 1.90 7.92
CA GLY A 84 22.32 1.61 7.91
C GLY A 84 22.64 0.12 7.67
N ARG A 85 21.73 -0.60 7.01
CA ARG A 85 21.89 -1.99 6.62
C ARG A 85 21.86 -2.12 5.10
N HIS A 86 22.59 -3.11 4.59
CA HIS A 86 22.68 -3.40 3.18
C HIS A 86 22.23 -4.82 2.91
N ILE A 87 21.59 -5.00 1.76
CA ILE A 87 21.16 -6.32 1.30
C ILE A 87 22.39 -7.16 0.99
N ASN A 88 22.43 -8.40 1.48
CA ASN A 88 23.48 -9.38 1.15
C ASN A 88 23.51 -9.61 -0.37
N LYS A 89 24.70 -9.82 -0.95
CA LYS A 89 24.84 -9.97 -2.41
C LYS A 89 23.99 -11.12 -2.97
N ASP A 90 23.86 -12.19 -2.20
CA ASP A 90 23.16 -13.42 -2.60
C ASP A 90 21.71 -13.48 -2.10
N ALA A 91 21.24 -12.43 -1.41
CA ALA A 91 19.88 -12.36 -0.87
C ALA A 91 18.83 -12.40 -1.98
N GLN A 92 17.94 -13.37 -1.90
CA GLN A 92 16.81 -13.47 -2.80
C GLN A 92 15.71 -12.48 -2.39
N PRO A 93 15.18 -11.68 -3.33
CA PRO A 93 14.10 -10.76 -3.02
C PRO A 93 12.78 -11.52 -2.79
N ILE A 94 12.03 -11.06 -1.80
CA ILE A 94 10.63 -11.43 -1.61
C ILE A 94 9.78 -10.43 -2.39
N TRP A 95 8.87 -10.92 -3.23
CA TRP A 95 8.00 -10.08 -4.05
C TRP A 95 6.65 -9.83 -3.37
N ILE A 96 6.18 -8.58 -3.40
CA ILE A 96 4.88 -8.16 -2.87
C ILE A 96 4.15 -7.24 -3.85
N TRP A 97 2.85 -7.03 -3.63
CA TRP A 97 2.10 -5.96 -4.29
C TRP A 97 2.12 -4.67 -3.48
N ARG A 98 2.65 -3.60 -4.06
CA ARG A 98 2.65 -2.27 -3.46
C ARG A 98 1.50 -1.41 -4.03
N PRO A 99 0.66 -0.81 -3.17
CA PRO A 99 -0.30 0.20 -3.60
C PRO A 99 0.41 1.39 -4.27
N ASN A 100 -0.10 1.82 -5.42
CA ASN A 100 0.41 2.89 -6.23
C ASN A 100 -0.77 3.74 -6.73
N PRO A 101 -1.43 4.52 -5.87
CA PRO A 101 -2.54 5.37 -6.27
C PRO A 101 -2.09 6.36 -7.33
N LYS A 102 -2.94 6.59 -8.33
CA LYS A 102 -2.71 7.57 -9.38
C LYS A 102 -3.93 8.46 -9.53
N THR A 103 -3.67 9.77 -9.54
CA THR A 103 -4.67 10.75 -9.95
C THR A 103 -4.97 10.54 -11.44
N ILE A 104 -6.24 10.27 -11.73
CA ILE A 104 -6.76 10.28 -13.08
C ILE A 104 -7.15 11.71 -13.42
N TYR A 105 -6.72 12.14 -14.60
CA TYR A 105 -7.06 13.46 -15.12
C TYR A 105 -8.01 13.31 -16.30
N GLU A 106 -8.89 14.29 -16.43
CA GLU A 106 -9.67 14.51 -17.63
C GLU A 106 -9.34 15.89 -18.21
N TYR A 107 -9.60 16.06 -19.50
CA TYR A 107 -9.47 17.35 -20.16
C TYR A 107 -10.86 17.96 -20.28
N GLN A 108 -11.10 19.05 -19.56
CA GLN A 108 -12.32 19.83 -19.67
C GLN A 108 -12.11 21.01 -20.61
N LYS A 109 -13.17 21.38 -21.34
CA LYS A 109 -13.18 22.60 -22.16
C LYS A 109 -13.33 23.81 -21.24
N ARG A 110 -12.51 24.82 -21.46
CA ARG A 110 -12.60 26.13 -20.80
C ARG A 110 -12.63 27.22 -21.86
N ASP A 111 -13.38 28.28 -21.59
CA ASP A 111 -13.42 29.43 -22.50
C ASP A 111 -12.05 30.09 -22.62
N LEU A 112 -11.77 30.64 -23.80
CA LEU A 112 -10.59 31.46 -24.01
C LEU A 112 -10.76 32.80 -23.24
N PRO A 113 -9.74 33.24 -22.48
CA PRO A 113 -9.64 34.60 -21.99
C PRO A 113 -9.83 35.62 -23.11
N GLN A 114 -10.37 36.78 -22.79
CA GLN A 114 -10.70 37.79 -23.81
C GLN A 114 -9.46 38.24 -24.56
N GLU A 115 -8.34 38.38 -23.84
CA GLU A 115 -7.01 38.74 -24.34
C GLU A 115 -6.52 37.74 -25.40
N LEU A 116 -6.85 36.45 -25.25
CA LEU A 116 -6.45 35.41 -26.21
C LEU A 116 -7.39 35.33 -27.41
N LYS A 117 -8.66 35.78 -27.29
CA LYS A 117 -9.57 35.81 -28.44
C LYS A 117 -9.08 36.77 -29.53
N ASP A 118 -8.40 37.85 -29.15
CA ASP A 118 -7.92 38.90 -30.06
C ASP A 118 -6.73 38.46 -30.93
N VAL A 119 -6.09 37.34 -30.58
CA VAL A 119 -5.02 36.71 -31.37
C VAL A 119 -5.48 35.41 -32.04
N ARG A 120 -6.75 35.02 -31.87
CA ARG A 120 -7.32 33.83 -32.51
C ARG A 120 -7.28 33.91 -34.03
N GLU A 121 -7.59 35.08 -34.60
CA GLU A 121 -7.52 35.32 -36.04
C GLU A 121 -6.11 35.11 -36.61
N LEU A 122 -5.06 35.45 -35.85
CA LEU A 122 -3.68 35.14 -36.25
C LEU A 122 -3.47 33.63 -36.34
N ALA A 123 -3.89 32.88 -35.32
CA ALA A 123 -3.78 31.43 -35.31
C ALA A 123 -4.56 30.79 -36.47
N LEU A 124 -5.77 31.28 -36.78
CA LEU A 124 -6.58 30.77 -37.90
C LEU A 124 -5.91 30.99 -39.26
N LYS A 125 -5.27 32.15 -39.47
CA LYS A 125 -4.56 32.51 -40.71
C LYS A 125 -3.22 31.80 -40.86
N SER A 126 -2.55 31.45 -39.76
CA SER A 126 -1.29 30.72 -39.78
C SER A 126 -1.48 29.24 -40.17
N LYS A 127 -0.56 28.70 -40.97
CA LYS A 127 -0.54 27.30 -41.41
C LYS A 127 0.23 26.40 -40.45
N SER A 128 1.10 26.96 -39.62
CA SER A 128 1.93 26.20 -38.66
C SER A 128 2.11 26.95 -37.32
N PRO A 129 2.46 26.24 -36.22
CA PRO A 129 2.82 26.88 -34.96
C PRO A 129 3.99 27.87 -35.08
N GLN A 130 4.95 27.61 -35.97
CA GLN A 130 6.11 28.47 -36.20
C GLN A 130 5.72 29.78 -36.90
N GLU A 131 4.80 29.71 -37.86
CA GLU A 131 4.25 30.89 -38.53
C GLU A 131 3.39 31.73 -37.58
N PHE A 132 2.59 31.07 -36.74
CA PHE A 132 1.82 31.73 -35.69
C PHE A 132 2.73 32.46 -34.69
N ALA A 133 3.81 31.81 -34.23
CA ALA A 133 4.74 32.43 -33.29
C ALA A 133 5.34 33.74 -33.85
N LYS A 134 5.78 33.74 -35.11
CA LYS A 134 6.29 34.96 -35.75
C LYS A 134 5.25 36.07 -35.84
N ALA A 135 4.02 35.74 -36.25
CA ALA A 135 2.94 36.70 -36.37
C ALA A 135 2.48 37.25 -35.00
N LEU A 136 2.56 36.41 -33.96
CA LEU A 136 2.28 36.80 -32.59
C LEU A 136 3.35 37.76 -32.05
N ASP A 137 4.63 37.47 -32.27
CA ASP A 137 5.74 38.34 -31.86
C ASP A 137 5.63 39.74 -32.50
N GLU A 138 5.31 39.80 -33.81
CA GLU A 138 5.11 41.06 -34.51
C GLU A 138 3.91 41.85 -33.94
N LYS A 139 2.79 41.17 -33.65
CA LYS A 139 1.62 41.82 -33.05
C LYS A 139 1.92 42.34 -31.64
N VAL A 140 2.60 41.55 -30.81
CA VAL A 140 3.01 41.97 -29.45
C VAL A 140 3.96 43.17 -29.52
N GLY A 141 4.93 43.17 -30.45
CA GLY A 141 5.85 44.28 -30.66
C GLY A 141 5.14 45.59 -31.03
N ASN A 142 4.14 45.53 -31.92
CA ASN A 142 3.33 46.69 -32.29
C ASN A 142 2.45 47.17 -31.13
N LEU A 143 1.83 46.24 -30.39
CA LEU A 143 1.01 46.55 -29.21
C LEU A 143 1.83 47.23 -28.12
N LEU A 144 3.08 46.81 -27.87
CA LEU A 144 3.95 47.44 -26.87
C LEU A 144 4.24 48.92 -27.15
N GLN A 145 4.19 49.34 -28.42
CA GLN A 145 4.42 50.73 -28.82
C GLN A 145 3.14 51.59 -28.72
N GLN A 146 1.97 50.98 -28.89
CA GLN A 146 0.68 51.69 -28.96
C GLN A 146 -0.08 51.67 -27.63
N ASP A 147 -0.14 50.51 -26.98
CA ASP A 147 -0.86 50.28 -25.73
C ASP A 147 -0.13 49.21 -24.91
N LYS A 148 0.76 49.69 -24.03
CA LYS A 148 1.54 48.84 -23.12
C LYS A 148 0.65 48.00 -22.19
N VAL A 149 -0.52 48.49 -21.78
CA VAL A 149 -1.38 47.79 -20.83
C VAL A 149 -1.97 46.54 -21.50
N SER A 150 -2.50 46.70 -22.71
CA SER A 150 -3.02 45.56 -23.49
C SER A 150 -1.92 44.56 -23.88
N ALA A 151 -0.72 45.05 -24.22
CA ALA A 151 0.43 44.20 -24.51
C ALA A 151 0.84 43.34 -23.30
N MET A 152 0.90 43.95 -22.11
CA MET A 152 1.20 43.25 -20.86
C MET A 152 0.08 42.27 -20.47
N GLY A 153 -1.19 42.62 -20.71
CA GLY A 153 -2.33 41.73 -20.50
C GLY A 153 -2.27 40.47 -21.36
N LEU A 154 -1.96 40.61 -22.65
CA LEU A 154 -1.79 39.48 -23.56
C LEU A 154 -0.60 38.59 -23.15
N ALA A 155 0.55 39.19 -22.86
CA ALA A 155 1.73 38.45 -22.40
C ALA A 155 1.47 37.71 -21.08
N GLY A 156 0.78 38.36 -20.13
CA GLY A 156 0.36 37.77 -18.86
C GLY A 156 -0.58 36.58 -19.06
N ALA A 157 -1.59 36.72 -19.92
CA ALA A 157 -2.54 35.65 -20.23
C ALA A 157 -1.85 34.43 -20.86
N ILE A 158 -0.88 34.65 -21.75
CA ILE A 158 -0.09 33.56 -22.35
C ILE A 158 0.77 32.87 -21.30
N ALA A 159 1.52 33.65 -20.50
CA ALA A 159 2.41 33.11 -19.48
C ALA A 159 1.67 32.32 -18.39
N GLU A 160 0.53 32.84 -17.92
CA GLU A 160 -0.30 32.20 -16.89
C GLU A 160 -0.85 30.84 -17.35
N ASN A 161 -1.27 30.75 -18.62
CA ASN A 161 -1.99 29.59 -19.11
C ASN A 161 -1.11 28.54 -19.81
N TYR A 162 0.03 28.94 -20.38
CA TYR A 162 0.86 28.06 -21.21
C TYR A 162 2.33 27.99 -20.75
N GLY A 163 2.79 28.93 -19.92
CA GLY A 163 4.20 29.04 -19.52
C GLY A 163 5.11 29.54 -20.64
N ASP A 164 6.42 29.54 -20.41
CA ASP A 164 7.39 30.29 -21.23
C ASP A 164 8.34 29.36 -22.03
N ASN A 165 7.80 28.38 -22.75
CA ASN A 165 8.60 27.43 -23.52
C ASN A 165 8.04 27.16 -24.92
N GLN A 166 8.82 26.55 -25.80
CA GLN A 166 8.40 26.31 -27.19
C GLN A 166 7.14 25.43 -27.34
N LYS A 167 6.86 24.55 -26.35
CA LYS A 167 5.61 23.77 -26.32
C LYS A 167 4.40 24.63 -25.94
N ALA A 168 4.59 25.72 -25.19
CA ALA A 168 3.55 26.66 -24.81
C ALA A 168 2.89 27.29 -26.04
N LEU A 169 3.69 27.82 -26.98
CA LEU A 169 3.20 28.43 -28.21
C LEU A 169 2.50 27.44 -29.14
N THR A 170 3.00 26.19 -29.18
CA THR A 170 2.33 25.12 -29.94
C THR A 170 0.96 24.79 -29.36
N ASN A 171 0.86 24.69 -28.03
CA ASN A 171 -0.42 24.43 -27.36
C ASN A 171 -1.41 25.60 -27.54
N LEU A 172 -0.94 26.85 -27.38
CA LEU A 172 -1.72 28.06 -27.62
C LEU A 172 -2.29 28.09 -29.05
N TYR A 173 -1.45 27.83 -30.06
CA TYR A 173 -1.88 27.76 -31.46
C TYR A 173 -3.04 26.77 -31.66
N TYR A 174 -2.91 25.56 -31.13
CA TYR A 174 -3.95 24.54 -31.29
C TYR A 174 -5.22 24.82 -30.48
N ASP A 175 -5.13 25.46 -29.30
CA ASP A 175 -6.28 25.87 -28.49
C ASP A 175 -7.05 27.03 -29.17
N LEU A 176 -6.33 28.01 -29.72
CA LEU A 176 -6.92 29.12 -30.48
C LEU A 176 -7.67 28.63 -31.73
N LYS A 177 -7.09 27.69 -32.49
CA LYS A 177 -7.78 27.07 -33.64
C LYS A 177 -9.05 26.32 -33.21
N ARG A 178 -9.02 25.64 -32.07
CA ARG A 178 -10.20 24.96 -31.50
C ARG A 178 -11.26 25.93 -30.96
N GLY A 179 -10.84 27.15 -30.57
CA GLY A 179 -11.73 28.16 -30.00
C GLY A 179 -12.04 27.97 -28.51
N TYR A 180 -11.35 27.03 -27.85
CA TYR A 180 -11.45 26.78 -26.41
C TYR A 180 -10.12 26.21 -25.91
N MET A 181 -9.85 26.43 -24.62
CA MET A 181 -8.73 25.84 -23.92
C MET A 181 -9.07 24.45 -23.39
N THR A 182 -8.06 23.60 -23.25
CA THR A 182 -8.21 22.33 -22.52
C THR A 182 -7.52 22.40 -21.17
N ALA A 183 -8.30 22.37 -20.09
CA ALA A 183 -7.79 22.31 -18.73
C ALA A 183 -7.66 20.85 -18.29
N LYS A 184 -6.47 20.45 -17.86
CA LYS A 184 -6.24 19.13 -17.26
C LYS A 184 -6.71 19.18 -15.80
N VAL A 185 -7.88 18.61 -15.51
CA VAL A 185 -8.46 18.61 -14.16
C VAL A 185 -8.42 17.20 -13.55
N PRO A 186 -8.18 17.08 -12.24
CA PRO A 186 -8.25 15.79 -11.57
C PRO A 186 -9.71 15.32 -11.52
N ARG A 187 -9.98 14.14 -12.09
CA ARG A 187 -11.29 13.48 -12.07
C ARG A 187 -11.49 12.62 -10.83
N GLY A 188 -10.38 12.13 -10.26
CA GLY A 188 -10.37 11.28 -9.08
C GLY A 188 -9.07 10.52 -8.96
N GLU A 189 -8.99 9.59 -8.02
CA GLU A 189 -7.87 8.68 -7.86
C GLU A 189 -8.27 7.26 -8.22
N ARG A 190 -7.37 6.55 -8.90
CA ARG A 190 -7.49 5.11 -9.13
C ARG A 190 -6.33 4.40 -8.49
N MET A 191 -6.65 3.34 -7.77
CA MET A 191 -5.65 2.50 -7.13
C MET A 191 -5.06 1.54 -8.17
N TYR A 192 -3.76 1.61 -8.36
CA TYR A 192 -2.99 0.61 -9.10
C TYR A 192 -2.08 -0.14 -8.12
N PHE A 193 -1.61 -1.33 -8.51
CA PHE A 193 -0.60 -2.07 -7.77
C PHE A 193 0.63 -2.27 -8.63
N LYS A 194 1.80 -2.29 -7.99
CA LYS A 194 3.07 -2.63 -8.65
C LYS A 194 3.80 -3.69 -7.85
N PRO A 195 4.49 -4.63 -8.51
CA PRO A 195 5.38 -5.54 -7.82
C PRO A 195 6.54 -4.74 -7.20
N GLU A 196 6.86 -5.01 -5.95
CA GLU A 196 7.95 -4.39 -5.20
C GLU A 196 8.79 -5.49 -4.55
N LYS A 197 10.11 -5.30 -4.50
CA LYS A 197 11.04 -6.21 -3.84
C LYS A 197 11.23 -5.79 -2.38
N VAL A 198 11.07 -6.75 -1.47
CA VAL A 198 11.38 -6.61 -0.05
C VAL A 198 12.33 -7.71 0.38
N TYR A 199 12.99 -7.50 1.52
CA TYR A 199 14.04 -8.37 2.03
C TYR A 199 13.84 -8.54 3.54
N ALA A 200 14.06 -9.75 4.04
CA ALA A 200 14.01 -10.01 5.47
C ALA A 200 15.23 -9.43 6.18
N GLU A 201 15.18 -9.33 7.51
CA GLU A 201 16.29 -8.86 8.32
C GLU A 201 17.54 -9.74 8.16
N SER A 202 17.36 -11.06 8.15
CA SER A 202 18.41 -12.06 7.91
C SER A 202 19.10 -11.91 6.55
N ASP A 203 18.43 -11.30 5.57
CA ASP A 203 18.96 -11.06 4.23
C ASP A 203 19.87 -9.82 4.16
N THR A 204 20.14 -9.19 5.30
CA THR A 204 20.90 -7.95 5.38
C THR A 204 22.08 -8.07 6.32
N HIS A 205 23.13 -7.30 6.05
CA HIS A 205 24.26 -7.08 6.95
C HIS A 205 24.39 -5.60 7.26
N GLY A 206 25.20 -5.28 8.26
CA GLY A 206 25.39 -3.93 8.76
C GLY A 206 24.99 -3.85 10.22
N LYS A 207 24.63 -2.64 10.65
CA LYS A 207 24.49 -2.34 12.07
C LYS A 207 23.39 -3.19 12.73
N PRO A 208 23.64 -3.77 13.92
CA PRO A 208 22.63 -4.54 14.63
C PRO A 208 21.39 -3.68 14.84
N LEU A 209 20.21 -4.25 14.57
CA LEU A 209 18.96 -3.57 14.88
C LEU A 209 18.76 -3.63 16.40
N PRO A 210 18.33 -2.53 17.03
CA PRO A 210 18.00 -2.59 18.44
C PRO A 210 16.74 -3.46 18.64
N ASP A 211 16.74 -4.30 19.68
CA ASP A 211 15.64 -5.24 19.96
C ASP A 211 14.42 -4.47 20.47
N LEU A 212 13.49 -4.27 19.56
CA LEU A 212 12.39 -3.34 19.73
C LEU A 212 11.17 -3.89 18.97
N ARG A 213 10.92 -5.19 19.19
CA ARG A 213 9.73 -5.88 18.72
C ARG A 213 8.49 -5.08 19.16
N PHE A 214 7.58 -4.83 18.22
CA PHE A 214 6.44 -3.92 18.40
C PHE A 214 5.70 -4.17 19.72
N LYS A 215 5.35 -3.07 20.42
CA LYS A 215 4.51 -3.14 21.61
C LYS A 215 3.16 -3.75 21.23
N THR A 216 2.86 -4.92 21.80
CA THR A 216 1.55 -5.57 21.70
C THR A 216 0.62 -4.99 22.75
N LEU A 217 -0.69 -5.12 22.54
CA LEU A 217 -1.63 -4.81 23.61
C LEU A 217 -1.35 -5.70 24.83
N THR A 218 -1.40 -5.12 26.02
CA THR A 218 -1.19 -5.84 27.27
C THR A 218 -2.28 -5.51 28.28
N GLY A 219 -2.69 -6.50 29.08
CA GLY A 219 -3.54 -6.32 30.26
C GLY A 219 -4.69 -5.32 30.08
N ASN A 220 -4.56 -4.16 30.73
CA ASN A 220 -5.58 -3.11 30.75
C ASN A 220 -5.84 -2.44 29.38
N GLU A 221 -4.91 -2.52 28.44
CA GLU A 221 -5.09 -1.95 27.09
C GLU A 221 -6.18 -2.71 26.32
N TYR A 222 -6.27 -4.04 26.49
CA TYR A 222 -7.37 -4.83 25.93
C TYR A 222 -8.73 -4.38 26.46
N ARG A 223 -8.81 -4.13 27.77
CA ARG A 223 -10.03 -3.62 28.42
C ARG A 223 -10.42 -2.26 27.85
N LYS A 224 -9.48 -1.31 27.83
CA LYS A 224 -9.69 0.05 27.32
C LYS A 224 -10.22 0.03 25.89
N PHE A 225 -9.58 -0.75 24.99
CA PHE A 225 -10.01 -0.81 23.61
C PHE A 225 -11.34 -1.54 23.42
N TYR A 226 -11.59 -2.61 24.19
CA TYR A 226 -12.90 -3.26 24.19
C TYR A 226 -14.02 -2.30 24.58
N GLU A 227 -13.89 -1.60 25.70
CA GLU A 227 -14.89 -0.66 26.20
C GLU A 227 -15.11 0.49 25.21
N MET A 228 -14.03 1.09 24.70
CA MET A 228 -14.12 2.16 23.71
C MET A 228 -14.79 1.71 22.40
N ILE A 229 -14.51 0.51 21.90
CA ILE A 229 -15.13 -0.04 20.68
C ILE A 229 -16.59 -0.39 20.93
N ARG A 230 -16.92 -0.99 22.09
CA ARG A 230 -18.28 -1.31 22.50
C ARG A 230 -19.14 -0.04 22.56
N ASP A 231 -18.64 0.99 23.23
CA ASP A 231 -19.36 2.25 23.45
C ASP A 231 -19.49 3.08 22.16
N SER A 232 -18.60 2.86 21.19
CA SER A 232 -18.65 3.48 19.86
C SER A 232 -19.34 2.61 18.81
N SER A 233 -19.94 1.49 19.20
CA SER A 233 -20.61 0.58 18.28
C SER A 233 -21.83 1.26 17.64
N PRO A 234 -22.03 1.15 16.31
CA PRO A 234 -23.19 1.71 15.62
C PRO A 234 -24.49 0.94 15.92
N ILE A 235 -24.40 -0.18 16.65
CA ILE A 235 -25.54 -0.98 17.10
C ILE A 235 -25.38 -1.34 18.58
N PRO A 236 -26.47 -1.59 19.32
CA PRO A 236 -26.39 -1.92 20.74
C PRO A 236 -25.53 -3.16 21.00
N VAL A 237 -24.68 -3.10 22.04
CA VAL A 237 -23.86 -4.24 22.49
C VAL A 237 -24.22 -4.55 23.95
N GLU A 238 -24.79 -5.73 24.17
CA GLU A 238 -25.20 -6.22 25.48
C GLU A 238 -24.21 -7.26 26.00
N GLU A 239 -23.73 -7.08 27.23
CA GLU A 239 -22.93 -8.08 27.94
C GLU A 239 -23.84 -8.99 28.77
N ILE A 240 -23.78 -10.29 28.53
CA ILE A 240 -24.52 -11.29 29.31
C ILE A 240 -23.60 -12.08 30.24
N TYR A 241 -24.09 -12.37 31.44
CA TYR A 241 -23.38 -13.15 32.44
C TYR A 241 -23.89 -14.58 32.42
N THR A 242 -23.01 -15.56 32.28
CA THR A 242 -23.37 -16.97 32.48
C THR A 242 -23.41 -17.27 33.97
N ILE A 243 -24.58 -17.66 34.50
CA ILE A 243 -24.76 -18.02 35.91
C ILE A 243 -24.77 -19.56 36.03
N GLY A 244 -23.92 -20.12 36.90
CA GLY A 244 -23.97 -21.53 37.31
C GLY A 244 -23.31 -22.55 36.38
N ASN A 245 -23.19 -23.79 36.87
CA ASN A 245 -22.55 -24.95 36.23
C ASN A 245 -23.39 -25.55 35.07
N THR A 246 -24.24 -24.74 34.44
CA THR A 246 -25.03 -25.12 33.26
C THR A 246 -24.19 -24.90 32.02
N ASN A 247 -23.79 -26.01 31.40
CA ASN A 247 -23.34 -26.14 30.01
C ASN A 247 -23.21 -24.84 29.21
N LYS A 248 -21.96 -24.36 29.16
CA LYS A 248 -21.28 -23.76 28.01
C LYS A 248 -22.23 -23.31 26.89
N LEU A 249 -22.57 -22.02 26.87
CA LEU A 249 -22.98 -21.39 25.61
C LEU A 249 -21.97 -21.81 24.53
N LYS A 250 -22.45 -22.37 23.42
CA LYS A 250 -21.60 -22.83 22.31
C LYS A 250 -20.91 -21.68 21.56
N TYR A 251 -21.23 -20.43 21.93
CA TYR A 251 -20.73 -19.22 21.31
C TYR A 251 -20.23 -18.24 22.38
N HIS A 252 -19.31 -17.37 21.99
CA HIS A 252 -18.75 -16.34 22.86
C HIS A 252 -19.37 -14.96 22.62
N GLY A 253 -20.04 -14.79 21.48
CA GLY A 253 -20.87 -13.66 21.14
C GLY A 253 -21.76 -14.04 19.96
N LYS A 254 -22.73 -13.19 19.66
CA LYS A 254 -23.56 -13.29 18.46
C LYS A 254 -24.09 -11.92 18.06
N TYR A 255 -24.17 -11.66 16.77
CA TYR A 255 -25.02 -10.63 16.20
C TYR A 255 -26.42 -11.19 15.94
N ASP A 256 -27.45 -10.59 16.56
CA ASP A 256 -28.84 -10.94 16.33
C ASP A 256 -29.43 -10.05 15.23
N MET A 257 -29.69 -10.64 14.06
CA MET A 257 -30.23 -9.91 12.91
C MET A 257 -31.65 -9.37 13.13
N LYS A 258 -32.46 -10.03 13.97
CA LYS A 258 -33.86 -9.63 14.18
C LYS A 258 -33.95 -8.44 15.11
N GLU A 259 -33.16 -8.48 16.19
CA GLU A 259 -33.12 -7.41 17.18
C GLU A 259 -32.14 -6.29 16.82
N GLY A 260 -31.23 -6.53 15.86
CA GLY A 260 -30.24 -5.54 15.43
C GLY A 260 -29.21 -5.22 16.51
N LYS A 261 -28.85 -6.20 17.35
CA LYS A 261 -27.95 -6.03 18.49
C LYS A 261 -26.86 -7.09 18.54
N ILE A 262 -25.75 -6.78 19.20
CA ILE A 262 -24.68 -7.72 19.51
C ILE A 262 -24.82 -8.16 20.96
N THR A 263 -24.70 -9.46 21.21
CA THR A 263 -24.57 -10.03 22.55
C THR A 263 -23.15 -10.56 22.73
N ILE A 264 -22.48 -10.17 23.80
CA ILE A 264 -21.15 -10.68 24.18
C ILE A 264 -21.25 -11.43 25.50
N VAL A 265 -20.72 -12.65 25.55
CA VAL A 265 -20.63 -13.41 26.80
C VAL A 265 -19.50 -12.81 27.65
N ARG A 266 -19.85 -12.33 28.84
CA ARG A 266 -18.91 -11.68 29.75
C ARG A 266 -17.87 -12.68 30.24
N SER A 267 -16.60 -12.30 30.13
CA SER A 267 -15.45 -13.10 30.58
C SER A 267 -14.42 -12.21 31.29
N LYS A 268 -13.51 -12.81 32.06
CA LYS A 268 -12.34 -12.12 32.63
C LYS A 268 -11.27 -11.81 31.57
N SER A 269 -11.32 -12.49 30.41
CA SER A 269 -10.37 -12.35 29.31
C SER A 269 -10.85 -11.30 28.31
N TYR A 270 -10.41 -10.05 28.50
CA TYR A 270 -10.75 -8.95 27.59
C TYR A 270 -10.13 -9.09 26.20
N ASN A 271 -9.01 -9.81 26.05
CA ASN A 271 -8.47 -10.16 24.75
C ASN A 271 -9.46 -11.03 23.94
N HIS A 272 -10.06 -12.03 24.57
CA HIS A 272 -11.08 -12.86 23.92
C HIS A 272 -12.33 -12.05 23.57
N MET A 273 -12.84 -11.27 24.54
CA MET A 273 -14.02 -10.42 24.34
C MET A 273 -13.81 -9.38 23.24
N LEU A 274 -12.63 -8.76 23.16
CA LEU A 274 -12.28 -7.82 22.08
C LEU A 274 -12.32 -8.51 20.72
N GLY A 275 -11.72 -9.70 20.62
CA GLY A 275 -11.77 -10.46 19.38
C GLY A 275 -13.20 -10.79 18.97
N THR A 276 -14.02 -11.26 19.91
CA THR A 276 -15.43 -11.59 19.65
C THR A 276 -16.20 -10.34 19.21
N LEU A 277 -16.05 -9.21 19.92
CA LEU A 277 -16.74 -7.98 19.57
C LEU A 277 -16.43 -7.52 18.14
N ILE A 278 -15.17 -7.54 17.73
CA ILE A 278 -14.77 -7.16 16.36
C ILE A 278 -15.36 -8.12 15.32
N HIS A 279 -15.42 -9.42 15.63
CA HIS A 279 -16.06 -10.42 14.78
C HIS A 279 -17.57 -10.17 14.61
N GLU A 280 -18.30 -9.95 15.70
CA GLU A 280 -19.74 -9.64 15.64
C GLU A 280 -20.04 -8.30 14.95
N LEU A 281 -19.19 -7.28 15.16
CA LEU A 281 -19.29 -6.02 14.44
C LEU A 281 -19.11 -6.19 12.92
N ALA A 282 -18.22 -7.09 12.50
CA ALA A 282 -18.06 -7.42 11.09
C ALA A 282 -19.31 -8.13 10.53
N HIS A 283 -19.94 -9.04 11.27
CA HIS A 283 -21.25 -9.59 10.89
C HIS A 283 -22.30 -8.50 10.72
N ALA A 284 -22.44 -7.61 11.71
CA ALA A 284 -23.43 -6.54 11.69
C ALA A 284 -23.30 -5.61 10.47
N ILE A 285 -22.07 -5.26 10.09
CA ILE A 285 -21.81 -4.39 8.94
C ILE A 285 -22.13 -5.11 7.62
N ARG A 286 -21.81 -6.40 7.50
CA ARG A 286 -22.07 -7.17 6.27
C ARG A 286 -23.55 -7.47 6.08
N HIS A 287 -24.28 -7.76 7.17
CA HIS A 287 -25.71 -8.08 7.10
C HIS A 287 -26.58 -6.91 6.65
N LYS A 288 -26.21 -5.66 6.95
CA LYS A 288 -26.94 -4.47 6.48
C LYS A 288 -26.94 -4.31 4.95
N GLU A 289 -26.13 -5.09 4.23
CA GLU A 289 -25.91 -4.94 2.78
C GLU A 289 -26.31 -6.16 1.94
N ARG A 290 -26.49 -7.34 2.55
CA ARG A 290 -26.89 -8.56 1.85
C ARG A 290 -28.14 -9.15 2.50
N MET A 291 -29.31 -8.87 1.91
CA MET A 291 -30.46 -9.74 2.10
C MET A 291 -30.12 -11.11 1.47
N MET A 292 -29.79 -12.09 2.34
CA MET A 292 -29.63 -13.52 2.07
C MET A 292 -28.73 -13.94 0.89
N THR A 293 -27.57 -14.54 1.20
CA THR A 293 -26.99 -15.61 0.37
C THR A 293 -26.55 -16.80 1.23
N PRO A 294 -26.62 -18.05 0.73
CA PRO A 294 -26.67 -19.27 1.54
C PRO A 294 -25.30 -19.88 1.92
N ASP A 295 -24.19 -19.31 1.45
CA ASP A 295 -22.86 -19.84 1.76
C ASP A 295 -22.34 -19.24 3.07
N ASN A 296 -22.85 -19.80 4.17
CA ASN A 296 -22.42 -19.43 5.52
C ASN A 296 -20.90 -19.51 5.67
N ASN A 297 -20.24 -20.47 5.01
CA ASN A 297 -18.79 -20.65 5.15
C ASN A 297 -17.99 -19.49 4.54
N PHE A 298 -18.41 -18.97 3.38
CA PHE A 298 -17.74 -17.80 2.79
C PHE A 298 -17.94 -16.54 3.63
N GLU A 299 -19.15 -16.31 4.15
CA GLU A 299 -19.43 -15.15 4.99
C GLU A 299 -18.65 -15.20 6.31
N GLU A 300 -18.62 -16.35 6.99
CA GLU A 300 -17.79 -16.59 8.17
C GLU A 300 -16.30 -16.39 7.87
N ALA A 301 -15.80 -16.91 6.74
CA ALA A 301 -14.42 -16.72 6.32
C ALA A 301 -14.06 -15.25 6.11
N VAL A 302 -14.96 -14.45 5.52
CA VAL A 302 -14.75 -13.01 5.34
C VAL A 302 -14.78 -12.27 6.68
N VAL A 303 -15.72 -12.60 7.56
CA VAL A 303 -15.85 -11.96 8.88
C VAL A 303 -14.63 -12.30 9.75
N GLU A 304 -14.21 -13.54 9.75
CA GLU A 304 -13.02 -13.98 10.46
C GLU A 304 -11.74 -13.33 9.90
N SER A 305 -11.58 -13.28 8.57
CA SER A 305 -10.48 -12.57 7.90
C SER A 305 -10.46 -11.06 8.22
N THR A 306 -11.65 -10.45 8.37
CA THR A 306 -11.81 -9.05 8.76
C THR A 306 -11.35 -8.84 10.21
N SER A 307 -11.78 -9.73 11.12
CA SER A 307 -11.38 -9.70 12.52
C SER A 307 -9.89 -9.88 12.68
N ILE A 308 -9.30 -10.88 12.02
CA ILE A 308 -7.85 -11.09 11.96
C ILE A 308 -7.15 -9.83 11.44
N SER A 309 -7.73 -9.21 10.41
CA SER A 309 -7.15 -8.02 9.78
C SER A 309 -7.04 -6.83 10.73
N ILE A 310 -8.10 -6.55 11.48
CA ILE A 310 -8.18 -5.44 12.44
C ILE A 310 -7.35 -5.71 13.69
N LEU A 311 -7.54 -6.87 14.33
CA LEU A 311 -6.85 -7.23 15.57
C LEU A 311 -5.33 -7.21 15.40
N SER A 312 -4.83 -7.69 14.25
CA SER A 312 -3.39 -7.61 13.97
C SER A 312 -2.91 -6.16 13.85
N ARG A 313 -3.68 -5.28 13.19
CA ARG A 313 -3.32 -3.85 13.06
C ARG A 313 -3.39 -3.11 14.40
N MET A 314 -4.17 -3.61 15.35
CA MET A 314 -4.23 -3.13 16.73
C MET A 314 -3.12 -3.72 17.62
N GLY A 315 -2.25 -4.61 17.12
CA GLY A 315 -1.25 -5.30 17.94
C GLY A 315 -1.86 -6.27 18.98
N ALA A 316 -3.09 -6.72 18.75
CA ALA A 316 -3.89 -7.50 19.69
C ALA A 316 -3.61 -9.02 19.60
N LYS A 317 -2.35 -9.44 19.76
CA LYS A 317 -1.91 -10.84 19.54
C LYS A 317 -2.76 -11.89 20.26
N ASP A 318 -3.03 -11.69 21.54
CA ASP A 318 -3.77 -12.68 22.35
C ASP A 318 -5.25 -12.79 21.97
N ALA A 319 -5.79 -11.85 21.19
CA ALA A 319 -7.15 -11.88 20.67
C ALA A 319 -7.27 -12.64 19.33
N LEU A 320 -6.14 -12.98 18.72
CA LEU A 320 -6.05 -13.73 17.46
C LEU A 320 -6.07 -15.25 17.66
N GLN A 321 -5.92 -15.74 18.89
CA GLN A 321 -5.90 -17.18 19.18
C GLN A 321 -7.21 -17.86 18.70
N LYS A 322 -7.08 -19.05 18.11
CA LYS A 322 -8.20 -19.89 17.63
C LYS A 322 -9.07 -19.20 16.58
N ARG A 323 -8.46 -18.34 15.74
CA ARG A 323 -9.10 -17.74 14.56
C ARG A 323 -8.46 -18.25 13.27
N GLY A 324 -9.30 -18.40 12.26
CA GLY A 324 -9.01 -18.75 10.88
C GLY A 324 -9.52 -20.14 10.47
N GLU A 325 -10.25 -20.82 11.34
CA GLU A 325 -10.88 -22.11 11.01
C GLU A 325 -11.89 -21.97 9.87
N TYR A 326 -12.71 -20.92 9.84
CA TYR A 326 -13.67 -20.70 8.75
C TYR A 326 -12.97 -20.30 7.45
N VAL A 327 -11.87 -19.55 7.55
CA VAL A 327 -11.00 -19.26 6.39
C VAL A 327 -10.48 -20.57 5.79
N LEU A 328 -10.04 -21.49 6.64
CA LEU A 328 -9.56 -22.80 6.21
C LEU A 328 -10.67 -23.65 5.61
N THR A 329 -11.81 -23.75 6.28
CA THR A 329 -12.97 -24.50 5.78
C THR A 329 -13.41 -23.99 4.42
N PHE A 330 -13.51 -22.67 4.25
CA PHE A 330 -13.88 -22.07 2.97
C PHE A 330 -12.87 -22.40 1.87
N LEU A 331 -11.56 -22.24 2.14
CA LEU A 331 -10.51 -22.52 1.15
C LEU A 331 -10.41 -24.01 0.81
N ASN A 332 -10.55 -24.90 1.81
CA ASN A 332 -10.54 -26.35 1.63
C ASN A 332 -11.73 -26.87 0.83
N ALA A 333 -12.85 -26.15 0.82
CA ALA A 333 -14.01 -26.50 0.01
C ALA A 333 -13.83 -26.17 -1.48
N GLN A 334 -12.79 -25.41 -1.86
CA GLN A 334 -12.55 -25.02 -3.24
C GLN A 334 -11.75 -26.07 -3.99
N LYS A 335 -11.99 -26.18 -5.29
CA LYS A 335 -11.08 -26.90 -6.19
C LYS A 335 -9.76 -26.15 -6.30
N GLU A 336 -8.67 -26.90 -6.43
CA GLU A 336 -7.32 -26.35 -6.53
C GLU A 336 -7.17 -25.32 -7.66
N GLU A 337 -7.80 -25.57 -8.80
CA GLU A 337 -7.79 -24.69 -9.98
C GLU A 337 -8.47 -23.33 -9.74
N ASP A 338 -9.40 -23.24 -8.78
CA ASP A 338 -10.17 -22.05 -8.45
C ASP A 338 -9.70 -21.34 -7.16
N LEU A 339 -8.65 -21.83 -6.50
CA LEU A 339 -8.14 -21.26 -5.24
C LEU A 339 -7.74 -19.78 -5.35
N ASP A 340 -7.17 -19.34 -6.47
CA ASP A 340 -6.87 -17.92 -6.70
C ASP A 340 -8.14 -17.08 -6.76
N LYS A 341 -9.15 -17.51 -7.52
CA LYS A 341 -10.42 -16.79 -7.63
C LYS A 341 -11.09 -16.68 -6.26
N ALA A 342 -11.13 -17.78 -5.51
CA ALA A 342 -11.69 -17.82 -4.17
C ALA A 342 -10.90 -16.94 -3.19
N GLY A 343 -9.57 -17.02 -3.21
CA GLY A 343 -8.70 -16.19 -2.37
C GLY A 343 -8.80 -14.70 -2.68
N ASN A 344 -8.84 -14.33 -3.96
CA ASN A 344 -9.04 -12.94 -4.40
C ASN A 344 -10.40 -12.41 -3.95
N LYS A 345 -11.47 -13.20 -4.15
CA LYS A 345 -12.82 -12.84 -3.69
C LYS A 345 -12.87 -12.65 -2.17
N LEU A 346 -12.29 -13.56 -1.40
CA LEU A 346 -12.18 -13.47 0.05
C LEU A 346 -11.45 -12.19 0.46
N PHE A 347 -10.31 -11.90 -0.17
CA PHE A 347 -9.49 -10.74 0.13
C PHE A 347 -10.20 -9.43 -0.22
N HIS A 348 -10.85 -9.37 -1.37
CA HIS A 348 -11.62 -8.21 -1.82
C HIS A 348 -12.76 -7.89 -0.83
N GLU A 349 -13.56 -8.90 -0.48
CA GLU A 349 -14.66 -8.76 0.48
C GLU A 349 -14.19 -8.43 1.89
N THR A 350 -13.06 -9.01 2.31
CA THR A 350 -12.40 -8.67 3.59
C THR A 350 -12.01 -7.20 3.62
N ASN A 351 -11.30 -6.69 2.60
CA ASN A 351 -10.87 -5.29 2.56
C ASN A 351 -12.06 -4.33 2.50
N ARG A 352 -13.10 -4.68 1.75
CA ARG A 352 -14.34 -3.92 1.69
C ARG A 352 -14.99 -3.81 3.08
N THR A 353 -15.04 -4.92 3.81
CA THR A 353 -15.61 -4.96 5.17
C THR A 353 -14.75 -4.17 6.16
N VAL A 354 -13.42 -4.33 6.12
CA VAL A 354 -12.48 -3.55 6.94
C VAL A 354 -12.69 -2.06 6.74
N ARG A 355 -12.76 -1.56 5.49
CA ARG A 355 -12.98 -0.12 5.22
C ARG A 355 -14.25 0.39 5.88
N LYS A 356 -15.36 -0.32 5.70
CA LYS A 356 -16.66 0.05 6.29
C LYS A 356 -16.65 0.02 7.81
N LEU A 357 -15.97 -0.96 8.39
CA LEU A 357 -15.83 -1.08 9.83
C LEU A 357 -14.99 0.07 10.41
N LEU A 358 -13.92 0.49 9.72
CA LEU A 358 -13.15 1.68 10.09
C LEU A 358 -13.95 2.99 9.94
N GLU A 359 -14.81 3.09 8.93
CA GLU A 359 -15.68 4.25 8.71
C GLU A 359 -16.80 4.33 9.76
N LYS A 360 -17.45 3.19 10.07
CA LYS A 360 -18.62 3.14 10.96
C LYS A 360 -18.27 3.04 12.44
N VAL A 361 -17.07 2.59 12.79
CA VAL A 361 -16.60 2.45 14.17
C VAL A 361 -15.28 3.22 14.33
N PRO A 362 -15.33 4.56 14.50
CA PRO A 362 -14.13 5.39 14.59
C PRO A 362 -13.15 4.97 15.70
N ALA A 363 -13.64 4.35 16.78
CA ALA A 363 -12.80 3.79 17.83
C ALA A 363 -11.82 2.72 17.33
N ILE A 364 -12.21 1.88 16.37
CA ILE A 364 -11.29 0.90 15.76
C ILE A 364 -10.20 1.63 14.97
N ASN A 365 -10.58 2.63 14.17
CA ASN A 365 -9.61 3.42 13.42
C ASN A 365 -8.65 4.18 14.35
N HIS A 366 -9.16 4.72 15.46
CA HIS A 366 -8.34 5.36 16.49
C HIS A 366 -7.35 4.39 17.13
N ALA A 367 -7.79 3.18 17.50
CA ALA A 367 -6.93 2.15 18.08
C ALA A 367 -5.80 1.73 17.12
N ILE A 368 -6.12 1.51 15.84
CA ILE A 368 -5.12 1.22 14.82
C ILE A 368 -4.18 2.40 14.61
N SER A 369 -4.71 3.62 14.53
CA SER A 369 -3.91 4.83 14.32
C SER A 369 -2.96 5.08 15.48
N GLU A 370 -3.34 4.75 16.71
CA GLU A 370 -2.47 4.85 17.88
C GLU A 370 -1.27 3.91 17.78
N VAL A 371 -1.51 2.65 17.38
CA VAL A 371 -0.45 1.67 17.13
C VAL A 371 0.41 2.08 15.94
N ASP A 372 -0.19 2.57 14.85
CA ASP A 372 0.53 3.08 13.69
C ASP A 372 1.39 4.31 14.04
N ARG A 373 0.89 5.24 14.87
CA ARG A 373 1.67 6.39 15.39
C ARG A 373 2.86 5.95 16.20
N GLN A 374 2.64 5.07 17.19
CA GLN A 374 3.72 4.52 18.00
C GLN A 374 4.78 3.84 17.12
N ARG A 375 4.36 3.09 16.09
CA ARG A 375 5.26 2.52 15.09
C ARG A 375 6.03 3.59 14.31
N ILE A 376 5.37 4.64 13.82
CA ILE A 376 6.03 5.69 13.04
C ILE A 376 7.05 6.45 13.89
N GLU A 377 6.70 6.82 15.11
CA GLU A 377 7.63 7.44 16.06
C GLU A 377 8.81 6.54 16.37
N TYR A 378 8.52 5.25 16.53
CA TYR A 378 9.51 4.22 16.73
C TYR A 378 10.46 4.08 15.53
N GLU A 379 9.94 3.98 14.30
CA GLU A 379 10.73 4.00 13.06
C GLU A 379 11.57 5.29 12.97
N ALA A 380 11.02 6.45 13.37
CA ALA A 380 11.74 7.71 13.37
C ALA A 380 12.89 7.72 14.40
N LYS A 381 12.71 7.11 15.58
CA LYS A 381 13.79 6.92 16.58
C LYS A 381 14.89 6.03 16.03
N LEU A 382 14.54 4.88 15.45
CA LEU A 382 15.48 3.99 14.74
C LEU A 382 16.30 4.76 13.71
N MET A 383 15.65 5.54 12.85
CA MET A 383 16.31 6.34 11.82
C MET A 383 17.22 7.40 12.41
N LYS A 384 16.85 8.00 13.55
CA LYS A 384 17.66 9.01 14.24
C LYS A 384 18.90 8.39 14.87
N GLU A 385 18.77 7.23 15.50
CA GLU A 385 19.88 6.48 16.08
C GLU A 385 20.84 5.97 15.01
N ALA A 386 20.31 5.35 13.95
CA ALA A 386 21.11 4.93 12.79
C ALA A 386 21.91 6.11 12.21
N LYS A 387 21.28 7.29 12.05
CA LYS A 387 21.96 8.51 11.57
C LYS A 387 23.05 9.00 12.52
N LYS A 388 22.81 9.00 13.84
CA LYS A 388 23.82 9.41 14.84
C LYS A 388 25.04 8.49 14.79
N GLU A 389 24.83 7.18 14.74
CA GLU A 389 25.91 6.21 14.66
C GLU A 389 26.65 6.29 13.32
N MET A 390 25.95 6.54 12.20
CA MET A 390 26.60 6.78 10.90
C MET A 390 27.41 8.08 10.87
N ALA A 391 27.02 9.11 11.63
CA ALA A 391 27.79 10.34 11.77
C ALA A 391 29.09 10.09 12.56
N LYS A 392 29.02 9.34 13.67
CA LYS A 392 30.19 8.93 14.47
C LYS A 392 31.20 8.11 13.66
N GLU A 393 30.75 7.16 12.86
CA GLU A 393 31.65 6.39 11.98
C GLU A 393 32.32 7.28 10.93
N LYS A 394 31.63 8.30 10.41
CA LYS A 394 32.21 9.27 9.45
C LYS A 394 33.21 10.23 10.10
N GLU A 395 33.07 10.51 11.40
CA GLU A 395 34.07 11.25 12.17
C GLU A 395 35.29 10.35 12.48
N ASN A 396 35.08 9.13 12.97
CA ASN A 396 36.17 8.18 13.23
C ASN A 396 36.96 7.76 11.98
N SER A 397 36.31 7.67 10.81
CA SER A 397 36.99 7.38 9.53
C SER A 397 37.68 8.59 8.90
N LYS A 398 37.48 9.80 9.44
CA LYS A 398 38.28 10.98 9.09
C LYS A 398 39.54 11.12 9.95
N GLU A 399 39.60 10.49 11.12
CA GLU A 399 40.76 10.53 12.03
C GLU A 399 41.79 9.43 11.78
N VAL A 400 41.47 8.42 10.96
CA VAL A 400 42.45 7.42 10.52
C VAL A 400 42.95 7.79 9.13
N GLU A 401 43.95 8.68 9.06
CA GLU A 401 44.82 8.76 7.89
C GLU A 401 45.49 7.39 7.69
N ALA A 402 45.15 6.72 6.59
CA ALA A 402 45.74 5.44 6.23
C ALA A 402 47.27 5.60 6.06
N PRO A 403 48.11 4.74 6.65
CA PRO A 403 49.53 4.73 6.36
C PRO A 403 49.72 4.37 4.88
N LYS A 404 50.47 5.21 4.15
CA LYS A 404 50.89 4.94 2.78
C LYS A 404 51.80 3.71 2.76
N GLY A 405 51.29 2.58 2.28
CA GLY A 405 52.03 1.33 2.04
C GLY A 405 51.82 0.85 0.59
N PRO A 406 52.78 0.10 0.01
CA PRO A 406 53.18 0.24 -1.38
C PRO A 406 52.25 -0.47 -2.37
N GLY A 407 52.21 0.06 -3.59
CA GLY A 407 51.34 -0.39 -4.67
C GLY A 407 51.56 -1.85 -5.08
N MET A 408 50.47 -2.51 -5.46
CA MET A 408 50.50 -3.82 -6.10
C MET A 408 49.65 -3.80 -7.36
N GLN A 409 50.22 -4.33 -8.44
CA GLN A 409 49.75 -4.27 -9.83
C GLN A 409 48.58 -5.24 -10.12
N PRO A 410 47.85 -5.03 -11.23
CA PRO A 410 46.62 -5.75 -11.54
C PRO A 410 46.87 -6.98 -12.41
N GLN A 411 46.47 -8.17 -11.94
CA GLN A 411 45.97 -9.28 -12.79
C GLN A 411 45.45 -10.48 -11.97
N GLU A 412 44.40 -11.12 -12.52
CA GLU A 412 43.96 -12.52 -12.32
C GLU A 412 43.11 -12.87 -11.07
N ILE A 413 41.96 -13.59 -11.11
CA ILE A 413 41.29 -14.45 -12.10
C ILE A 413 39.77 -14.48 -11.85
N ALA A 414 39.00 -14.59 -12.93
CA ALA A 414 37.56 -14.84 -12.98
C ALA A 414 37.18 -16.30 -12.65
N HIS A 415 35.97 -16.54 -12.13
CA HIS A 415 35.03 -17.60 -12.57
C HIS A 415 33.77 -17.65 -11.69
N ALA A 416 32.61 -17.29 -12.27
CA ALA A 416 31.28 -17.82 -11.94
C ALA A 416 30.28 -17.24 -12.95
N GLN A 417 30.15 -17.88 -14.11
CA GLN A 417 29.01 -17.67 -15.01
C GLN A 417 27.88 -18.64 -14.64
N ASN A 418 26.66 -18.22 -14.98
CA ASN A 418 25.37 -18.94 -14.97
C ASN A 418 24.50 -18.90 -13.70
N VAL A 419 23.92 -17.73 -13.43
CA VAL A 419 22.49 -17.53 -13.04
C VAL A 419 22.09 -16.11 -13.52
N PRO A 420 20.89 -15.85 -14.09
CA PRO A 420 20.55 -14.55 -14.65
C PRO A 420 20.37 -13.49 -13.55
N ASN A 421 21.47 -12.86 -13.18
CA ASN A 421 21.52 -11.67 -12.35
C ASN A 421 21.56 -10.45 -13.26
N GLN A 422 20.40 -9.89 -13.60
CA GLN A 422 20.23 -8.51 -14.08
C GLN A 422 18.76 -8.23 -14.41
N HIS A 423 18.01 -7.63 -13.49
CA HIS A 423 16.95 -6.67 -13.85
C HIS A 423 16.78 -5.69 -12.70
N SER A 424 17.51 -4.58 -12.81
CA SER A 424 17.13 -3.30 -12.23
C SER A 424 15.74 -2.94 -12.74
N VAL A 425 14.83 -2.57 -11.84
CA VAL A 425 13.46 -2.15 -12.16
C VAL A 425 13.52 -1.05 -13.23
N PRO A 426 12.86 -1.22 -14.40
CA PRO A 426 12.75 -0.15 -15.38
C PRO A 426 11.95 1.02 -14.77
N ASN A 427 12.65 2.11 -14.45
CA ASN A 427 12.01 3.34 -13.99
C ASN A 427 11.45 4.09 -15.22
N GLN A 428 10.38 3.54 -15.83
CA GLN A 428 9.60 4.23 -16.86
C GLN A 428 8.10 3.99 -16.65
N HIS A 429 7.34 5.08 -16.71
CA HIS A 429 5.91 5.14 -16.43
C HIS A 429 5.09 4.44 -17.52
N LYS A 430 4.48 3.29 -17.19
CA LYS A 430 3.15 2.75 -17.59
C LYS A 430 3.11 1.25 -17.22
N GLU A 431 2.51 0.84 -16.09
CA GLU A 431 1.08 0.54 -15.85
C GLU A 431 0.61 -0.76 -16.52
N VAL A 432 0.47 -1.80 -15.71
CA VAL A 432 -0.41 -2.94 -15.99
C VAL A 432 -1.61 -2.77 -15.06
N GLU A 433 -2.82 -2.75 -15.64
CA GLU A 433 -4.06 -2.92 -14.88
C GLU A 433 -4.09 -4.36 -14.40
N VAL A 434 -3.77 -4.57 -13.12
CA VAL A 434 -4.17 -5.79 -12.41
C VAL A 434 -5.32 -5.38 -11.53
N GLU A 435 -6.53 -5.70 -11.97
CA GLU A 435 -7.71 -5.66 -11.09
C GLU A 435 -7.55 -6.82 -10.09
N LEU A 436 -7.32 -6.48 -8.82
CA LEU A 436 -7.25 -7.43 -7.70
C LEU A 436 -8.57 -7.44 -6.91
#